data_AF-A0A356KHE7-F1
#
_entry.id   AF-A0A356KHE7-F1
#
_cell.length_a   1.000
_cell.length_b   1.000
_cell.length_c   1.000
_cell.angle_alpha   90.00
_cell.angle_beta   90.00
_cell.angle_gamma   90.00
#
_symmetry.space_group_name_H-M   'P 1'
#
loop_
_entity.id
_entity.type
_entity.pdbx_description
1 polymer ?
#
loop_
_entity_poly.entity_id
_entity_poly.type
_entity_poly.pdbx_seq_one_letter_code
_entity_poly.pdbx_strand_id
1 'polypeptide(L)'
;MVAAGFGVLPLRRLGDVLTVACLPRANRQALRLLRDVLELEVVATPFEERLLRAAIERAYFSEDELVNFPTFRSPEFLEEGESAPLLRVEKVERPGEASCELAADELALASLTYRTRLVNLDLPGAGGALPHPERTQVQLGKVELAWRRDAAGRPLASAEPAAEARLLLNLYRFCEYRHLPHGARIDEHELRPEWIERFPFVVHPTEVQLLGVRATGALRFHVYDQEVCCEPGVPARFVVDYFFLSYGNRMHRSIDVQIHELERLPRASVGISSDPTWGGVELERWLGIDEPAADLRGAS
;
A
#
# COMPACT_ATOMS: atom_id res chain seq x y z
N MET A 1 9.63 13.50 -15.82
CA MET A 1 9.56 12.12 -15.29
C MET A 1 10.87 11.64 -14.69
N VAL A 2 11.96 11.45 -15.45
CA VAL A 2 13.24 10.92 -14.90
C VAL A 2 13.70 11.66 -13.63
N ALA A 3 13.76 12.99 -13.66
CA ALA A 3 14.18 13.78 -12.50
C ALA A 3 13.30 13.56 -11.26
N ALA A 4 11.99 13.32 -11.44
CA ALA A 4 11.07 13.02 -10.36
C ALA A 4 11.35 11.65 -9.72
N GLY A 5 11.71 10.63 -10.52
CA GLY A 5 12.01 9.27 -10.03
C GLY A 5 13.30 9.21 -9.22
N PHE A 6 14.29 10.01 -9.62
CA PHE A 6 15.49 10.23 -8.81
C PHE A 6 15.26 11.24 -7.66
N GLY A 7 14.07 11.86 -7.59
CA GLY A 7 13.74 12.94 -6.65
C GLY A 7 14.79 14.04 -6.62
N VAL A 8 15.14 14.55 -7.80
CA VAL A 8 16.02 15.69 -8.02
C VAL A 8 15.30 16.81 -8.77
N LEU A 9 15.77 18.04 -8.61
CA LEU A 9 15.23 19.20 -9.33
C LEU A 9 16.30 19.79 -10.26
N PRO A 10 16.11 19.79 -11.59
CA PRO A 10 16.97 20.50 -12.53
C PRO A 10 17.04 21.99 -12.17
N LEU A 11 18.25 22.51 -12.00
CA LEU A 11 18.49 23.92 -11.70
C LEU A 11 18.96 24.68 -12.94
N ARG A 12 19.90 24.09 -13.68
CA ARG A 12 20.53 24.72 -14.83
C ARG A 12 21.11 23.67 -15.77
N ARG A 13 21.04 23.92 -17.07
CA ARG A 13 21.76 23.16 -18.10
C ARG A 13 22.73 24.08 -18.86
N LEU A 14 23.96 23.60 -19.07
CA LEU A 14 25.01 24.24 -19.84
C LEU A 14 25.66 23.20 -20.76
N GLY A 15 25.25 23.17 -22.04
CA GLY A 15 25.66 22.12 -22.96
C GLY A 15 25.26 20.74 -22.44
N ASP A 16 26.27 19.88 -22.24
CA ASP A 16 26.12 18.51 -21.76
C ASP A 16 26.17 18.38 -20.23
N VAL A 17 26.27 19.51 -19.52
CA VAL A 17 26.27 19.55 -18.05
C VAL A 17 24.91 19.98 -17.53
N LEU A 18 24.30 19.14 -16.68
CA LEU A 18 23.06 19.41 -15.95
C LEU A 18 23.37 19.54 -14.45
N THR A 19 23.10 20.71 -13.88
CA THR A 19 23.10 20.91 -12.43
C THR A 19 21.73 20.55 -11.87
N VAL A 20 21.70 19.67 -10.87
CA VAL A 20 20.47 19.25 -10.19
C VAL A 20 20.57 19.51 -8.69
N ALA A 21 19.47 19.93 -8.06
CA ALA A 21 19.33 19.91 -6.62
C ALA A 21 19.00 18.49 -6.16
N CYS A 22 19.68 18.03 -5.11
CA CYS A 22 19.46 16.71 -4.50
C CYS A 22 19.50 16.81 -2.97
N LEU A 23 19.06 15.75 -2.29
CA LEU A 23 19.26 15.65 -0.85
C LEU A 23 20.76 15.56 -0.53
N PRO A 24 21.23 16.06 0.63
CA PRO A 24 22.64 16.00 1.00
C PRO A 24 23.16 14.57 1.14
N ARG A 25 22.24 13.64 1.42
CA ARG A 25 22.47 12.21 1.63
C ARG A 25 22.08 11.34 0.43
N ALA A 26 21.82 11.93 -0.74
CA ALA A 26 21.49 11.16 -1.93
C ALA A 26 22.60 10.15 -2.25
N ASN A 27 22.21 8.93 -2.59
CA ASN A 27 23.14 7.86 -2.91
C ASN A 27 23.97 8.24 -4.14
N ARG A 28 25.30 8.14 -4.01
CA ARG A 28 26.24 8.49 -5.09
C ARG A 28 26.08 7.58 -6.31
N GLN A 29 25.76 6.31 -6.13
CA GLN A 29 25.45 5.39 -7.23
C GLN A 29 24.17 5.82 -7.95
N ALA A 30 23.13 6.25 -7.23
CA ALA A 30 21.92 6.78 -7.86
C ALA A 30 22.22 8.03 -8.71
N LEU A 31 23.09 8.92 -8.23
CA LEU A 31 23.53 10.09 -9.01
C LEU A 31 24.39 9.72 -10.22
N ARG A 32 25.18 8.63 -10.15
CA ARG A 32 25.90 8.09 -11.32
C ARG A 32 24.92 7.50 -12.33
N LEU A 33 23.99 6.67 -11.88
CA LEU A 33 22.95 6.10 -12.73
C LEU A 33 22.11 7.19 -13.41
N LEU A 34 21.83 8.31 -12.73
CA LEU A 34 21.17 9.47 -13.36
C LEU A 34 21.97 10.04 -14.55
N ARG A 35 23.31 10.06 -14.47
CA ARG A 35 24.18 10.47 -15.60
C ARG A 35 24.01 9.52 -16.78
N ASP A 36 23.99 8.22 -16.50
CA ASP A 36 23.84 7.19 -17.52
C ASP A 36 22.44 7.20 -18.14
N VAL A 37 21.40 7.42 -17.33
CA VAL A 37 20.00 7.55 -17.78
C VAL A 37 19.82 8.75 -18.69
N LEU A 38 20.39 9.91 -18.32
CA LEU A 38 20.23 11.16 -19.06
C LEU A 38 21.23 11.31 -20.21
N GLU A 39 22.31 10.52 -20.22
CA GLU A 39 23.45 10.68 -21.14
C GLU A 39 24.06 12.09 -21.04
N LEU A 40 24.14 12.61 -19.81
CA LEU A 40 24.64 13.95 -19.48
C LEU A 40 25.61 13.91 -18.29
N GLU A 41 26.53 14.88 -18.24
CA GLU A 41 27.24 15.16 -17.01
C GLU A 41 26.28 15.76 -15.98
N VAL A 42 26.21 15.17 -14.79
CA VAL A 42 25.34 15.65 -13.70
C VAL A 42 26.19 16.22 -12.57
N VAL A 43 25.92 17.48 -12.24
CA VAL A 43 26.48 18.16 -11.07
C VAL A 43 25.40 18.21 -9.99
N ALA A 44 25.55 17.40 -8.96
CA ALA A 44 24.61 17.34 -7.84
C ALA A 44 24.92 18.43 -6.80
N THR A 45 23.94 19.29 -6.54
CA THR A 45 24.01 20.37 -5.55
C THR A 45 23.11 20.03 -4.36
N PRO A 46 23.63 19.91 -3.13
CA PRO A 46 22.83 19.56 -1.97
C PRO A 46 21.90 20.71 -1.56
N PHE A 47 20.63 20.39 -1.25
CA PHE A 47 19.62 21.32 -0.74
C PHE A 47 19.01 20.81 0.56
N GLU A 48 18.42 21.72 1.34
CA GLU A 48 17.66 21.35 2.54
C GLU A 48 16.45 20.48 2.17
N GLU A 49 16.24 19.40 2.93
CA GLU A 49 15.26 18.36 2.60
C GLU A 49 13.83 18.90 2.47
N ARG A 50 13.40 19.78 3.38
CA ARG A 50 12.04 20.33 3.37
C ARG A 50 11.79 21.18 2.12
N LEU A 51 12.75 22.04 1.78
CA LEU A 51 12.66 22.90 0.60
C LEU A 51 12.67 22.10 -0.69
N LEU A 52 13.55 21.10 -0.79
CA LEU A 52 13.64 20.28 -1.98
C LEU A 52 12.38 19.43 -2.18
N ARG A 53 11.84 18.80 -1.13
CA ARG A 53 10.58 18.04 -1.20
C ARG A 53 9.42 18.90 -1.67
N ALA A 54 9.21 20.07 -1.05
CA ALA A 54 8.15 20.98 -1.45
C ALA A 54 8.30 21.47 -2.91
N ALA A 55 9.53 21.69 -3.36
CA ALA A 55 9.80 22.10 -4.74
C ALA A 55 9.54 20.97 -5.74
N ILE A 56 9.95 19.74 -5.44
CA ILE A 56 9.69 18.55 -6.26
C ILE A 56 8.21 18.27 -6.32
N GLU A 57 7.50 18.34 -5.19
CA GLU A 57 6.05 18.17 -5.11
C GLU A 57 5.34 19.13 -6.06
N ARG A 58 5.64 20.43 -5.95
CA ARG A 58 5.06 21.44 -6.82
C ARG A 58 5.47 21.29 -8.30
N ALA A 59 6.67 20.78 -8.59
CA ALA A 59 7.19 20.71 -9.94
C ALA A 59 6.70 19.49 -10.72
N TYR A 60 6.42 18.37 -10.05
CA TYR A 60 6.17 17.09 -10.72
C TYR A 60 4.88 16.39 -10.32
N PHE A 61 4.27 16.73 -9.19
CA PHE A 61 3.03 16.10 -8.74
C PHE A 61 1.91 17.15 -8.82
N SER A 62 1.03 16.98 -9.79
CA SER A 62 -0.27 17.67 -9.81
C SER A 62 -1.29 16.84 -9.04
N GLU A 63 -2.42 17.43 -8.63
CA GLU A 63 -3.46 16.70 -7.87
C GLU A 63 -4.01 15.48 -8.63
N ASP A 64 -3.89 15.45 -9.97
CA ASP A 64 -4.50 14.43 -10.84
C ASP A 64 -3.49 13.44 -11.47
N GLU A 65 -2.17 13.67 -11.37
CA GLU A 65 -1.15 12.82 -12.01
C GLU A 65 -0.26 12.09 -11.00
N LEU A 66 -0.44 10.75 -10.91
CA LEU A 66 0.47 9.86 -10.19
C LEU A 66 1.59 9.41 -11.13
N VAL A 67 2.81 9.93 -10.92
CA VAL A 67 3.98 9.45 -11.66
C VAL A 67 4.36 8.06 -11.15
N ASN A 68 4.21 7.05 -11.99
CA ASN A 68 4.52 5.67 -11.64
C ASN A 68 5.96 5.31 -12.01
N PHE A 69 6.79 5.09 -10.99
CA PHE A 69 8.21 4.83 -11.19
C PHE A 69 8.51 3.33 -11.33
N PRO A 70 9.51 2.96 -12.15
CA PRO A 70 9.97 1.59 -12.26
C PRO A 70 10.36 0.99 -10.91
N THR A 71 9.99 -0.26 -10.71
CA THR A 71 10.30 -1.08 -9.54
C THR A 71 11.18 -2.25 -9.93
N PHE A 72 12.01 -2.72 -9.01
CA PHE A 72 13.04 -3.72 -9.21
C PHE A 72 12.88 -4.86 -8.21
N ARG A 73 13.39 -6.05 -8.55
CA ARG A 73 13.36 -7.22 -7.65
C ARG A 73 14.62 -7.38 -6.81
N SER A 74 15.66 -6.59 -7.10
CA SER A 74 17.00 -6.69 -6.52
C SER A 74 17.35 -5.40 -5.77
N PRO A 75 17.91 -5.47 -4.55
CA PRO A 75 18.43 -4.30 -3.84
C PRO A 75 19.70 -3.71 -4.49
N GLU A 76 20.36 -4.47 -5.37
CA GLU A 76 21.55 -4.07 -6.12
C GLU A 76 21.21 -3.39 -7.47
N PHE A 77 19.94 -3.10 -7.75
CA PHE A 77 19.50 -2.56 -9.04
C PHE A 77 20.25 -1.29 -9.53
N LEU A 78 20.88 -0.52 -8.65
CA LEU A 78 21.71 0.63 -9.05
C LEU A 78 23.02 0.25 -9.75
N GLU A 79 23.46 -1.00 -9.60
CA GLU A 79 24.70 -1.55 -10.16
C GLU A 79 24.44 -2.37 -11.44
N GLU A 80 23.17 -2.67 -11.73
CA GLU A 80 22.73 -3.47 -12.86
C GLU A 80 22.62 -2.60 -14.12
N GLY A 81 23.33 -2.98 -15.19
CA GLY A 81 23.33 -2.23 -16.46
C GLY A 81 21.96 -2.14 -17.14
N GLU A 82 21.04 -3.06 -16.81
CA GLU A 82 19.66 -3.09 -17.34
C GLU A 82 18.75 -2.05 -16.68
N SER A 83 19.14 -1.46 -15.56
CA SER A 83 18.32 -0.49 -14.82
C SER A 83 18.21 0.87 -15.50
N ALA A 84 19.26 1.32 -16.18
CA ALA A 84 19.25 2.65 -16.81
C ALA A 84 18.17 2.76 -17.91
N PRO A 85 18.03 1.80 -18.84
CA PRO A 85 16.92 1.80 -19.79
C PRO A 85 15.54 1.80 -19.13
N LEU A 86 15.35 1.04 -18.05
CA LEU A 86 14.06 0.96 -17.34
C LEU A 86 13.69 2.29 -16.70
N LEU A 87 14.65 3.02 -16.12
CA LEU A 87 14.44 4.33 -15.48
C LEU A 87 14.16 5.47 -16.47
N ARG A 88 14.32 5.25 -17.78
CA ARG A 88 13.96 6.23 -18.82
C ARG A 88 12.46 6.25 -19.12
N VAL A 89 11.73 5.21 -18.75
CA VAL A 89 10.30 5.06 -19.04
C VAL A 89 9.48 5.07 -17.75
N GLU A 90 8.21 5.44 -17.86
CA GLU A 90 7.25 5.23 -16.77
C GLU A 90 6.88 3.75 -16.65
N LYS A 91 6.59 3.33 -15.42
CA LYS A 91 6.04 2.00 -15.17
C LYS A 91 4.62 1.97 -15.75
N VAL A 92 4.46 1.20 -16.83
CA VAL A 92 3.14 0.92 -17.40
C VAL A 92 2.48 -0.14 -16.54
N GLU A 93 1.53 0.28 -15.71
CA GLU A 93 0.66 -0.64 -15.01
C GLU A 93 -0.30 -1.30 -15.98
N ARG A 94 -0.37 -2.63 -15.92
CA ARG A 94 -1.37 -3.43 -16.62
C ARG A 94 -2.14 -4.21 -15.57
N PRO A 95 -3.04 -3.55 -14.81
CA PRO A 95 -3.96 -4.29 -13.97
C PRO A 95 -4.70 -5.29 -14.87
N GLY A 96 -4.91 -6.49 -14.34
CA GLY A 96 -5.72 -7.49 -15.03
C GLY A 96 -7.13 -6.99 -15.31
N GLU A 97 -7.87 -7.71 -16.13
CA GLU A 97 -9.26 -7.36 -16.43
C GLU A 97 -10.07 -7.31 -15.13
N ALA A 98 -10.89 -6.28 -14.93
CA ALA A 98 -11.79 -6.20 -13.79
C ALA A 98 -13.10 -6.93 -14.12
N SER A 99 -13.56 -7.84 -13.25
CA SER A 99 -14.79 -8.58 -13.52
C SER A 99 -15.52 -9.01 -12.25
N CYS A 100 -16.85 -9.03 -12.31
CA CYS A 100 -17.67 -9.65 -11.27
C CYS A 100 -18.58 -10.69 -11.91
N GLU A 101 -18.42 -11.94 -11.49
CA GLU A 101 -19.19 -13.09 -12.00
C GLU A 101 -20.21 -13.60 -10.96
N LEU A 102 -20.28 -12.97 -9.78
CA LEU A 102 -21.31 -13.29 -8.79
C LEU A 102 -22.69 -12.87 -9.28
N ALA A 103 -23.68 -13.71 -9.01
CA ALA A 103 -25.08 -13.38 -9.26
C ALA A 103 -25.53 -12.21 -8.36
N ALA A 104 -26.53 -11.46 -8.81
CA ALA A 104 -26.98 -10.23 -8.13
C ALA A 104 -27.64 -10.48 -6.76
N ASP A 105 -28.16 -11.69 -6.54
CA ASP A 105 -28.74 -12.18 -5.29
C ASP A 105 -27.72 -12.81 -4.35
N GLU A 106 -26.44 -12.79 -4.73
CA GLU A 106 -25.32 -13.31 -3.94
C GLU A 106 -24.37 -12.20 -3.50
N LEU A 107 -23.61 -12.51 -2.45
CA LEU A 107 -22.65 -11.60 -1.86
C LEU A 107 -21.42 -12.39 -1.40
N ALA A 108 -20.24 -11.84 -1.64
CA ALA A 108 -19.02 -12.28 -0.97
C ALA A 108 -18.81 -11.47 0.32
N LEU A 109 -18.36 -12.13 1.37
CA LEU A 109 -17.88 -11.49 2.58
C LEU A 109 -16.40 -11.80 2.73
N ALA A 110 -15.59 -10.77 2.94
CA ALA A 110 -14.16 -10.94 3.15
C ALA A 110 -13.67 -10.12 4.34
N SER A 111 -12.68 -10.70 5.02
CA SER A 111 -11.89 -10.04 6.06
C SER A 111 -10.42 -10.25 5.75
N LEU A 112 -9.66 -9.18 5.59
CA LEU A 112 -8.24 -9.27 5.24
C LEU A 112 -7.39 -8.23 5.96
N THR A 113 -6.13 -8.61 6.19
CA THR A 113 -5.09 -7.73 6.69
C THR A 113 -4.12 -7.40 5.56
N TYR A 114 -3.78 -6.13 5.46
CA TYR A 114 -2.76 -5.59 4.59
C TYR A 114 -1.67 -4.95 5.45
N ARG A 115 -0.42 -5.39 5.28
CA ARG A 115 0.74 -4.83 5.97
C ARG A 115 1.74 -4.30 4.94
N THR A 116 2.09 -3.02 5.01
CA THR A 116 3.21 -2.46 4.23
C THR A 116 4.36 -2.10 5.15
N ARG A 117 5.57 -2.42 4.72
CA ARG A 117 6.80 -1.92 5.31
C ARG A 117 7.62 -1.18 4.27
N LEU A 118 8.08 0.01 4.61
CA LEU A 118 9.00 0.80 3.78
C LEU A 118 10.32 1.04 4.50
N VAL A 119 11.43 0.66 3.87
CA VAL A 119 12.78 0.82 4.43
C VAL A 119 13.65 1.60 3.45
N ASN A 120 14.38 2.60 3.93
CA ASN A 120 15.46 3.21 3.16
C ASN A 120 16.75 2.42 3.39
N LEU A 121 17.27 1.79 2.34
CA LEU A 121 18.45 0.93 2.40
C LEU A 121 19.77 1.70 2.48
N ASP A 122 19.75 2.99 2.18
CA ASP A 122 20.94 3.85 2.15
C ASP A 122 21.16 4.62 3.46
N LEU A 123 20.25 4.47 4.42
CA LEU A 123 20.42 4.98 5.77
C LEU A 123 20.91 3.87 6.69
N PRO A 124 21.69 4.19 7.73
CA PRO A 124 22.08 3.20 8.72
C PRO A 124 20.83 2.51 9.25
N GLY A 125 20.87 1.17 9.28
CA GLY A 125 19.83 0.38 9.94
C GLY A 125 19.65 0.93 11.33
N ALA A 126 18.41 1.26 11.70
CA ALA A 126 18.09 1.84 12.99
C ALA A 126 18.55 0.91 14.11
N GLY A 127 19.78 1.06 14.57
CA GLY A 127 20.28 0.46 15.80
C GLY A 127 19.50 1.06 16.95
N GLY A 128 18.42 0.39 17.37
CA GLY A 128 17.65 0.76 18.55
C GLY A 128 16.90 2.09 18.48
N ALA A 129 16.58 2.63 17.30
CA ALA A 129 15.76 3.84 17.23
C ALA A 129 14.35 3.54 17.76
N LEU A 130 14.01 4.14 18.90
CA LEU A 130 12.68 4.07 19.49
C LEU A 130 11.67 4.74 18.52
N PRO A 131 10.41 4.26 18.47
CA PRO A 131 9.36 4.89 17.67
C PRO A 131 9.24 6.37 18.03
N HIS A 132 9.04 7.24 17.03
CA HIS A 132 8.91 8.68 17.29
C HIS A 132 7.52 8.94 17.87
N PRO A 133 7.39 9.32 19.15
CA PRO A 133 6.09 9.33 19.86
C PRO A 133 5.06 10.27 19.23
N GLU A 134 5.49 11.37 18.61
CA GLU A 134 4.59 12.33 17.93
C GLU A 134 4.19 11.89 16.51
N ARG A 135 4.73 10.78 15.98
CA ARG A 135 4.49 10.32 14.61
C ARG A 135 3.96 8.88 14.53
N THR A 136 3.98 8.11 15.61
CA THR A 136 3.16 6.89 15.72
C THR A 136 1.71 7.33 15.86
N GLN A 137 1.00 7.39 14.72
CA GLN A 137 -0.42 7.69 14.70
C GLN A 137 -1.20 6.39 14.63
N VAL A 138 -1.75 5.95 15.76
CA VAL A 138 -2.82 4.96 15.72
C VAL A 138 -4.11 5.72 15.42
N GLN A 139 -4.43 5.90 14.13
CA GLN A 139 -5.75 6.37 13.74
C GLN A 139 -6.72 5.19 13.77
N LEU A 140 -7.13 4.80 14.98
CA LEU A 140 -8.33 3.99 15.12
C LEU A 140 -9.50 4.88 14.68
N GLY A 141 -9.86 4.81 13.39
CA GLY A 141 -11.17 5.25 12.94
C GLY A 141 -12.26 4.58 13.77
N LYS A 142 -13.50 5.05 13.65
CA LYS A 142 -14.64 4.38 14.30
C LYS A 142 -14.53 2.88 14.06
N VAL A 143 -14.64 2.11 15.15
CA VAL A 143 -14.38 0.66 15.23
C VAL A 143 -15.51 -0.13 14.56
N GLU A 144 -15.95 0.33 13.39
CA GLU A 144 -17.08 -0.20 12.64
C GLU A 144 -16.56 -1.18 11.58
N LEU A 145 -17.20 -2.33 11.49
CA LEU A 145 -16.97 -3.35 10.48
C LEU A 145 -18.03 -3.23 9.39
N ALA A 146 -17.69 -3.57 8.14
CA ALA A 146 -18.68 -3.71 7.09
C ALA A 146 -19.66 -4.84 7.43
N TRP A 147 -19.15 -5.87 8.11
CA TRP A 147 -19.92 -7.00 8.59
C TRP A 147 -19.23 -7.72 9.76
N ARG A 148 -20.00 -8.46 10.55
CA ARG A 148 -19.48 -9.40 11.58
C ARG A 148 -20.38 -10.62 11.70
N ARG A 149 -20.00 -11.59 12.54
CA ARG A 149 -20.91 -12.69 12.92
C ARG A 149 -21.57 -12.44 14.27
N ASP A 150 -22.81 -12.89 14.41
CA ASP A 150 -23.44 -13.01 15.73
C ASP A 150 -22.99 -14.28 16.48
N ALA A 151 -23.52 -14.47 17.70
CA ALA A 151 -23.20 -15.64 18.52
C ALA A 151 -23.63 -16.98 17.90
N ALA A 152 -24.56 -16.96 16.93
CA ALA A 152 -24.99 -18.13 16.18
C ALA A 152 -24.20 -18.33 14.88
N GLY A 153 -23.22 -17.46 14.59
CA GLY A 153 -22.41 -17.50 13.38
C GLY A 153 -23.06 -16.82 12.16
N ARG A 154 -24.22 -16.17 12.32
CA ARG A 154 -24.91 -15.51 11.21
C ARG A 154 -24.22 -14.19 10.86
N PRO A 155 -23.97 -13.90 9.57
CA PRO A 155 -23.39 -12.63 9.16
C PRO A 155 -24.38 -11.48 9.31
N LEU A 156 -23.91 -10.36 9.87
CA LEU A 156 -24.62 -9.11 10.09
C LEU A 156 -23.82 -7.97 9.46
N ALA A 157 -24.42 -7.23 8.52
CA ALA A 157 -23.85 -6.04 7.92
C ALA A 157 -24.16 -4.77 8.73
N SER A 158 -23.31 -3.74 8.63
CA SER A 158 -23.50 -2.44 9.32
C SER A 158 -24.69 -1.63 8.85
N ALA A 159 -25.11 -1.88 7.60
CA ALA A 159 -26.29 -1.32 6.99
C ALA A 159 -26.76 -2.27 5.88
N GLU A 160 -27.89 -1.97 5.27
CA GLU A 160 -28.40 -2.73 4.13
C GLU A 160 -27.46 -2.59 2.92
N PRO A 161 -26.80 -3.66 2.44
CA PRO A 161 -25.85 -3.60 1.34
C PRO A 161 -26.48 -2.93 0.11
N ALA A 162 -25.77 -1.98 -0.50
CA ALA A 162 -26.21 -1.37 -1.75
C ALA A 162 -26.54 -2.46 -2.77
N ALA A 163 -27.59 -2.25 -3.58
CA ALA A 163 -28.07 -3.27 -4.51
C ALA A 163 -26.96 -3.78 -5.47
N GLU A 164 -25.99 -2.91 -5.77
CA GLU A 164 -24.84 -3.19 -6.63
C GLU A 164 -23.63 -3.77 -5.89
N ALA A 165 -23.58 -3.71 -4.55
CA ALA A 165 -22.45 -4.22 -3.78
C ALA A 165 -22.29 -5.74 -3.97
N ARG A 166 -21.12 -6.19 -4.42
CA ARG A 166 -20.85 -7.62 -4.65
C ARG A 166 -19.93 -8.22 -3.58
N LEU A 167 -19.28 -7.37 -2.80
CA LEU A 167 -18.39 -7.75 -1.72
C LEU A 167 -18.54 -6.78 -0.55
N LEU A 168 -18.71 -7.31 0.66
CA LEU A 168 -18.46 -6.56 1.90
C LEU A 168 -17.08 -6.94 2.42
N LEU A 169 -16.24 -5.93 2.61
CA LEU A 169 -14.84 -6.10 2.95
C LEU A 169 -14.54 -5.40 4.28
N ASN A 170 -14.02 -6.18 5.23
CA ASN A 170 -13.29 -5.63 6.36
C ASN A 170 -11.80 -5.61 6.00
N LEU A 171 -11.22 -4.41 5.87
CA LEU A 171 -9.80 -4.23 5.53
C LEU A 171 -9.07 -3.60 6.71
N TYR A 172 -8.07 -4.30 7.24
CA TYR A 172 -7.17 -3.75 8.27
C TYR A 172 -5.80 -3.48 7.70
N ARG A 173 -5.35 -2.23 7.81
CA ARG A 173 -4.11 -1.74 7.22
C ARG A 173 -3.12 -1.46 8.34
N PHE A 174 -1.93 -2.02 8.20
CA PHE A 174 -0.77 -1.73 9.04
C PHE A 174 0.32 -1.15 8.15
N CYS A 175 0.76 0.07 8.42
CA CYS A 175 1.82 0.71 7.67
C CYS A 175 2.99 1.02 8.58
N GLU A 176 4.13 0.40 8.32
CA GLU A 176 5.38 0.68 9.01
C GLU A 176 6.35 1.41 8.06
N TYR A 177 6.82 2.58 8.47
CA TYR A 177 7.79 3.34 7.69
C TYR A 177 9.09 3.59 8.45
N ARG A 178 10.22 3.27 7.81
CA ARG A 178 11.59 3.51 8.27
C ARG A 178 12.41 4.19 7.17
N HIS A 179 12.00 5.39 6.78
CA HIS A 179 12.61 6.12 5.66
C HIS A 179 13.18 7.50 6.06
N LEU A 180 13.04 7.88 7.33
CA LEU A 180 13.47 9.17 7.86
C LEU A 180 14.93 9.16 8.31
N PRO A 181 15.65 10.31 8.23
CA PRO A 181 17.09 10.40 8.52
C PRO A 181 17.52 9.93 9.91
N HIS A 182 16.62 9.98 10.90
CA HIS A 182 16.91 9.58 12.27
C HIS A 182 16.51 8.12 12.58
N GLY A 183 16.07 7.35 11.57
CA GLY A 183 15.58 5.99 11.79
C GLY A 183 14.24 5.92 12.50
N ALA A 184 13.54 7.05 12.64
CA ALA A 184 12.21 7.13 13.26
C ALA A 184 11.26 6.13 12.58
N ARG A 185 10.69 5.25 13.41
CA ARG A 185 9.63 4.33 13.02
C ARG A 185 8.29 5.05 13.13
N ILE A 186 7.52 5.01 12.06
CA ILE A 186 6.11 5.42 12.00
C ILE A 186 5.31 4.15 11.84
N ASP A 187 4.37 3.91 12.76
CA ASP A 187 3.37 2.87 12.65
C ASP A 187 2.00 3.53 12.53
N GLU A 188 1.28 3.19 11.47
CA GLU A 188 -0.10 3.61 11.24
C GLU A 188 -0.98 2.37 11.15
N HIS A 189 -2.13 2.45 11.80
CA HIS A 189 -3.14 1.39 11.80
C HIS A 189 -4.45 2.01 11.36
N GLU A 190 -5.12 1.39 10.41
CA GLU A 190 -6.39 1.89 9.87
C GLU A 190 -7.33 0.71 9.60
N LEU A 191 -8.59 0.86 10.00
CA LEU A 191 -9.66 -0.06 9.63
C LEU A 191 -10.55 0.62 8.59
N ARG A 192 -10.89 -0.13 7.53
CA ARG A 192 -11.82 0.31 6.49
C ARG A 192 -12.93 -0.71 6.31
N PRO A 193 -14.18 -0.39 6.73
CA PRO A 193 -15.35 -1.11 6.27
C PRO A 193 -15.70 -0.66 4.85
N GLU A 194 -15.67 -1.58 3.90
CA GLU A 194 -15.81 -1.26 2.48
C GLU A 194 -16.95 -2.06 1.84
N TRP A 195 -17.73 -1.37 1.01
CA TRP A 195 -18.84 -1.94 0.26
C TRP A 195 -18.51 -1.82 -1.22
N ILE A 196 -18.04 -2.92 -1.79
CA ILE A 196 -17.41 -2.90 -3.10
C ILE A 196 -18.49 -3.10 -4.17
N GLU A 197 -18.80 -2.02 -4.86
CA GLU A 197 -19.75 -1.98 -5.99
C GLU A 197 -19.03 -2.12 -7.34
N ARG A 198 -17.74 -1.75 -7.40
CA ARG A 198 -16.96 -1.69 -8.63
C ARG A 198 -15.55 -2.20 -8.42
N PHE A 199 -14.99 -2.75 -9.50
CA PHE A 199 -13.62 -3.23 -9.57
C PHE A 199 -12.85 -2.48 -10.67
N PRO A 200 -11.52 -2.34 -10.55
CA PRO A 200 -10.69 -2.83 -9.45
C PRO A 200 -10.83 -1.98 -8.17
N PHE A 201 -10.67 -2.64 -7.01
CA PHE A 201 -10.54 -1.95 -5.71
C PHE A 201 -9.06 -1.90 -5.30
N VAL A 202 -8.56 -0.72 -4.98
CA VAL A 202 -7.14 -0.49 -4.66
C VAL A 202 -6.87 -0.81 -3.19
N VAL A 203 -6.18 -1.93 -2.91
CA VAL A 203 -5.74 -2.28 -1.55
C VAL A 203 -4.45 -1.54 -1.21
N HIS A 204 -3.53 -1.51 -2.17
CA HIS A 204 -2.31 -0.70 -2.14
C HIS A 204 -2.12 -0.06 -3.52
N PRO A 205 -1.78 1.24 -3.59
CA PRO A 205 -1.51 1.90 -4.87
C PRO A 205 -0.53 1.06 -5.69
N THR A 206 -0.79 0.91 -6.98
CA THR A 206 0.14 0.37 -7.98
C THR A 206 0.57 -1.11 -7.89
N GLU A 207 0.49 -1.78 -6.74
CA GLU A 207 0.94 -3.19 -6.60
C GLU A 207 -0.09 -4.20 -6.13
N VAL A 208 -1.15 -3.80 -5.41
CA VAL A 208 -2.20 -4.75 -5.00
C VAL A 208 -3.57 -4.18 -5.26
N GLN A 209 -4.25 -4.80 -6.22
CA GLN A 209 -5.62 -4.43 -6.61
C GLN A 209 -6.50 -5.67 -6.59
N LEU A 210 -7.67 -5.56 -5.95
CA LEU A 210 -8.71 -6.56 -6.07
C LEU A 210 -9.41 -6.35 -7.42
N LEU A 211 -9.20 -7.26 -8.36
CA LEU A 211 -9.74 -7.19 -9.72
C LEU A 211 -11.20 -7.64 -9.81
N GLY A 212 -11.67 -8.44 -8.88
CA GLY A 212 -12.97 -9.05 -9.04
C GLY A 212 -13.32 -10.19 -8.10
N VAL A 213 -14.54 -10.68 -8.29
CA VAL A 213 -15.06 -11.88 -7.62
C VAL A 213 -15.59 -12.86 -8.65
N ARG A 214 -15.15 -14.11 -8.58
CA ARG A 214 -15.61 -15.21 -9.43
C ARG A 214 -16.99 -15.70 -9.02
N ALA A 215 -17.66 -16.45 -9.89
CA ALA A 215 -18.96 -17.06 -9.58
C ALA A 215 -18.89 -17.99 -8.35
N THR A 216 -17.72 -18.58 -8.06
CA THR A 216 -17.49 -19.42 -6.87
C THR A 216 -17.46 -18.62 -5.56
N GLY A 217 -17.30 -17.30 -5.62
CA GLY A 217 -16.98 -16.46 -4.47
C GLY A 217 -15.48 -16.18 -4.31
N ALA A 218 -14.63 -16.77 -5.15
CA ALA A 218 -13.19 -16.55 -5.09
C ALA A 218 -12.83 -15.10 -5.45
N LEU A 219 -11.90 -14.51 -4.69
CA LEU A 219 -11.37 -13.18 -4.96
C LEU A 219 -10.19 -13.28 -5.93
N ARG A 220 -10.16 -12.43 -6.96
CA ARG A 220 -9.04 -12.31 -7.89
C ARG A 220 -8.27 -11.02 -7.62
N PHE A 221 -6.99 -11.15 -7.30
CA PHE A 221 -6.09 -10.02 -7.07
C PHE A 221 -5.07 -9.89 -8.19
N HIS A 222 -4.79 -8.66 -8.60
CA HIS A 222 -3.53 -8.30 -9.24
C HIS A 222 -2.51 -8.03 -8.15
N VAL A 223 -1.40 -8.75 -8.19
CA VAL A 223 -0.33 -8.72 -7.19
C VAL A 223 0.98 -8.52 -7.94
N TYR A 224 1.41 -7.27 -8.04
CA TYR A 224 2.61 -6.84 -8.76
C TYR A 224 2.60 -7.20 -10.25
N ASP A 225 3.07 -8.39 -10.64
CA ASP A 225 3.13 -8.87 -12.02
C ASP A 225 2.42 -10.21 -12.25
N GLN A 226 1.65 -10.65 -11.25
CA GLN A 226 0.87 -11.89 -11.31
C GLN A 226 -0.58 -11.66 -10.87
N GLU A 227 -1.43 -12.61 -11.22
CA GLU A 227 -2.78 -12.71 -10.67
C GLU A 227 -2.84 -13.84 -9.64
N VAL A 228 -3.46 -13.56 -8.50
CA VAL A 228 -3.68 -14.53 -7.42
C VAL A 228 -5.17 -14.72 -7.22
N CYS A 229 -5.62 -15.97 -7.18
CA CYS A 229 -7.00 -16.33 -6.86
C CYS A 229 -7.06 -16.90 -5.44
N CYS A 230 -8.00 -16.41 -4.64
CA CYS A 230 -8.18 -16.83 -3.26
C CYS A 230 -9.56 -17.44 -3.12
N GLU A 231 -9.61 -18.74 -2.81
CA GLU A 231 -10.84 -19.51 -2.74
C GLU A 231 -11.56 -19.35 -1.40
N PRO A 232 -12.90 -19.38 -1.36
CA PRO A 232 -13.66 -19.36 -0.12
C PRO A 232 -13.29 -20.51 0.81
N GLY A 233 -13.24 -20.22 2.12
CA GLY A 233 -12.89 -21.20 3.16
C GLY A 233 -11.42 -21.62 3.20
N VAL A 234 -10.57 -21.11 2.31
CA VAL A 234 -9.12 -21.40 2.29
C VAL A 234 -8.35 -20.16 2.72
N PRO A 235 -7.64 -20.18 3.86
CA PRO A 235 -6.74 -19.10 4.22
C PRO A 235 -5.69 -18.87 3.12
N ALA A 236 -5.54 -17.63 2.71
CA ALA A 236 -4.59 -17.26 1.66
C ALA A 236 -3.69 -16.12 2.14
N ARG A 237 -2.41 -16.19 1.79
CA ARG A 237 -1.42 -15.16 2.07
C ARG A 237 -0.49 -15.00 0.90
N PHE A 238 -0.19 -13.77 0.53
CA PHE A 238 0.83 -13.47 -0.47
C PHE A 238 1.64 -12.25 -0.05
N VAL A 239 2.92 -12.28 -0.43
CA VAL A 239 3.89 -11.23 -0.11
C VAL A 239 4.51 -10.72 -1.39
N VAL A 240 4.64 -9.40 -1.50
CA VAL A 240 5.32 -8.70 -2.58
C VAL A 240 6.49 -7.92 -1.99
N ASP A 241 7.67 -8.17 -2.51
CA ASP A 241 8.86 -7.39 -2.20
C ASP A 241 9.39 -6.74 -3.48
N TYR A 242 9.62 -5.43 -3.41
CA TYR A 242 10.23 -4.69 -4.51
C TYR A 242 11.07 -3.51 -4.02
N PHE A 243 11.95 -3.07 -4.90
CA PHE A 243 12.89 -1.99 -4.68
C PHE A 243 12.62 -0.86 -5.67
N PHE A 244 12.88 0.37 -5.28
CA PHE A 244 12.68 1.53 -6.15
C PHE A 244 13.55 2.71 -5.70
N LEU A 245 13.69 3.70 -6.59
CA LEU A 245 14.34 4.96 -6.26
C LEU A 245 13.33 5.96 -5.70
N SER A 246 13.71 6.64 -4.62
CA SER A 246 12.97 7.78 -4.09
C SER A 246 13.93 8.80 -3.49
N TYR A 247 13.89 10.05 -3.99
CA TYR A 247 14.76 11.13 -3.54
C TYR A 247 16.26 10.75 -3.52
N GLY A 248 16.68 9.99 -4.53
CA GLY A 248 18.06 9.56 -4.72
C GLY A 248 18.50 8.44 -3.78
N ASN A 249 17.57 7.76 -3.10
CA ASN A 249 17.87 6.63 -2.23
C ASN A 249 17.17 5.35 -2.70
N ARG A 250 17.77 4.21 -2.40
CA ARG A 250 17.18 2.89 -2.55
C ARG A 250 16.15 2.64 -1.46
N MET A 251 14.93 2.39 -1.89
CA MET A 251 13.81 2.03 -1.03
C MET A 251 13.48 0.56 -1.22
N HIS A 252 13.18 -0.14 -0.13
CA HIS A 252 12.58 -1.47 -0.15
C HIS A 252 11.16 -1.36 0.39
N ARG A 253 10.19 -1.83 -0.40
CA ARG A 253 8.82 -2.03 0.01
C ARG A 253 8.55 -3.53 0.17
N SER A 254 7.96 -3.91 1.30
CA SER A 254 7.36 -5.22 1.50
C SER A 254 5.86 -5.04 1.74
N ILE A 255 5.03 -5.79 1.03
CA ILE A 255 3.57 -5.81 1.17
C ILE A 255 3.15 -7.23 1.48
N ASP A 256 2.45 -7.42 2.58
CA ASP A 256 1.90 -8.71 3.02
C ASP A 256 0.38 -8.59 3.10
N VAL A 257 -0.31 -9.44 2.36
CA VAL A 257 -1.77 -9.51 2.37
C VAL A 257 -2.18 -10.90 2.83
N GLN A 258 -2.98 -10.93 3.89
CA GLN A 258 -3.54 -12.13 4.46
C GLN A 258 -5.07 -12.06 4.44
N ILE A 259 -5.69 -13.05 3.84
CA ILE A 259 -7.14 -13.22 3.79
C ILE A 259 -7.51 -14.20 4.90
N HIS A 260 -8.20 -13.67 5.91
CA HIS A 260 -8.59 -14.41 7.11
C HIS A 260 -9.89 -15.15 6.92
N GLU A 261 -10.83 -14.51 6.24
CA GLU A 261 -12.16 -15.05 6.00
C GLU A 261 -12.60 -14.65 4.61
N LEU A 262 -13.12 -15.64 3.89
CA LEU A 262 -13.76 -15.46 2.61
C LEU A 262 -14.89 -16.46 2.49
N GLU A 263 -16.10 -15.95 2.29
CA GLU A 263 -17.27 -16.77 2.05
C GLU A 263 -18.19 -16.15 1.00
N ARG A 264 -19.01 -17.01 0.40
CA ARG A 264 -20.09 -16.64 -0.52
C ARG A 264 -21.40 -17.10 0.09
N LEU A 265 -22.42 -16.24 0.00
CA LEU A 265 -23.75 -16.54 0.52
C LEU A 265 -24.84 -15.78 -0.25
N PRO A 266 -26.10 -16.24 -0.16
CA PRO A 266 -27.24 -15.45 -0.60
C PRO A 266 -27.30 -14.14 0.18
N ARG A 267 -27.50 -13.02 -0.51
CA ARG A 267 -27.63 -11.70 0.11
C ARG A 267 -28.71 -11.66 1.19
N ALA A 268 -29.84 -12.35 0.94
CA ALA A 268 -30.96 -12.42 1.88
C ALA A 268 -30.63 -13.08 3.23
N SER A 269 -29.52 -13.81 3.32
CA SER A 269 -29.09 -14.44 4.57
C SER A 269 -28.33 -13.48 5.50
N VAL A 270 -27.82 -12.37 4.96
CA VAL A 270 -27.13 -11.32 5.73
C VAL A 270 -28.15 -10.50 6.50
N GLY A 271 -28.04 -10.51 7.83
CA GLY A 271 -28.84 -9.64 8.69
C GLY A 271 -28.27 -8.21 8.74
N ILE A 272 -29.02 -7.28 9.33
CA ILE A 272 -28.56 -5.90 9.54
C ILE A 272 -28.32 -5.70 11.04
N SER A 273 -27.19 -5.09 11.38
CA SER A 273 -26.87 -4.62 12.72
C SER A 273 -26.48 -3.15 12.67
N SER A 274 -27.01 -2.34 13.57
CA SER A 274 -26.69 -0.91 13.63
C SER A 274 -25.31 -0.61 14.23
N ASP A 275 -24.58 -1.62 14.71
CA ASP A 275 -23.30 -1.44 15.41
C ASP A 275 -22.41 -2.69 15.34
N PRO A 276 -21.98 -3.15 14.14
CA PRO A 276 -21.02 -4.23 14.05
C PRO A 276 -19.64 -3.70 14.44
N THR A 277 -19.39 -3.68 15.74
CA THR A 277 -18.10 -3.33 16.34
C THR A 277 -17.24 -4.56 16.57
N TRP A 278 -15.94 -4.33 16.69
CA TRP A 278 -14.98 -5.35 17.10
C TRP A 278 -15.35 -5.92 18.47
N GLY A 279 -15.34 -7.25 18.57
CA GLY A 279 -15.26 -7.96 19.83
C GLY A 279 -13.85 -8.50 20.08
N GLY A 280 -13.71 -9.26 21.16
CA GLY A 280 -12.45 -9.95 21.48
C GLY A 280 -12.00 -10.91 20.38
N VAL A 281 -12.94 -11.53 19.65
CA VAL A 281 -12.63 -12.44 18.53
C VAL A 281 -11.92 -11.71 17.39
N GLU A 282 -12.37 -10.50 17.03
CA GLU A 282 -11.71 -9.69 16.01
C GLU A 282 -10.38 -9.13 16.50
N LEU A 283 -10.28 -8.69 17.76
CA LEU A 283 -9.00 -8.25 18.34
C LEU A 283 -7.95 -9.37 18.35
N GLU A 284 -8.34 -10.57 18.79
CA GLU A 284 -7.46 -11.73 18.84
C GLU A 284 -7.04 -12.14 17.43
N ARG A 285 -8.02 -12.28 16.51
CA ARG A 285 -7.75 -12.73 15.15
C ARG A 285 -6.86 -11.76 14.35
N TRP A 286 -7.03 -10.45 14.52
CA TRP A 286 -6.39 -9.46 13.64
C TRP A 286 -5.15 -8.81 14.26
N LEU A 287 -5.14 -8.66 15.58
CA LEU A 287 -4.06 -8.01 16.33
C LEU A 287 -3.27 -9.00 17.20
N GLY A 288 -3.76 -10.23 17.37
CA GLY A 288 -3.20 -11.17 18.34
C GLY A 288 -3.42 -10.73 19.78
N ILE A 289 -4.43 -9.89 20.03
CA ILE A 289 -4.76 -9.36 21.36
C ILE A 289 -5.89 -10.21 21.95
N ASP A 290 -5.57 -11.01 22.96
CA ASP A 290 -6.55 -11.78 23.73
C ASP A 290 -7.17 -10.87 24.81
N GLU A 291 -8.19 -10.10 24.43
CA GLU A 291 -8.97 -9.26 25.36
C GLU A 291 -10.38 -9.83 25.57
N PRO A 292 -10.85 -9.96 26.83
CA PRO A 292 -12.26 -10.28 27.08
C PRO A 292 -13.13 -9.13 26.58
N ALA A 293 -14.18 -9.44 25.81
CA ALA A 293 -15.06 -8.51 25.08
C ALA A 293 -15.82 -7.45 25.93
N ALA A 294 -15.48 -7.27 27.20
CA ALA A 294 -16.24 -6.47 28.16
C ALA A 294 -15.86 -4.98 28.22
N ASP A 295 -14.65 -4.56 27.81
CA ASP A 295 -14.14 -3.21 28.18
C ASP A 295 -13.94 -2.18 27.05
N LEU A 296 -14.26 -2.48 25.79
CA LEU A 296 -14.09 -1.51 24.69
C LEU A 296 -15.15 -0.40 24.63
N ARG A 297 -16.12 -0.38 25.54
CA ARG A 297 -17.16 0.68 25.60
C ARG A 297 -16.75 1.89 26.46
N GLY A 298 -15.51 1.95 26.95
CA GLY A 298 -15.06 2.94 27.93
C GLY A 298 -13.93 3.86 27.45
N ALA A 299 -14.15 4.64 26.40
CA ALA A 299 -13.34 5.84 26.14
C ALA A 299 -14.17 6.87 25.37
N SER A 300 -15.06 7.54 26.10
CA SER A 300 -15.68 8.81 25.71
C SER A 300 -14.80 9.98 26.11
#